data_AF-A0A1X7G575-F1
#
_entry.id   AF-A0A1X7G575-F1
#
_cell.length_a   1.000
_cell.length_b   1.000
_cell.length_c   1.000
_cell.angle_alpha   90.00
_cell.angle_beta   90.00
_cell.angle_gamma   90.00
#
_symmetry.space_group_name_H-M   'P 1'
#
loop_
_entity.id
_entity.type
_entity.pdbx_description
1 polymer ?
#
loop_
_entity_poly.entity_id
_entity_poly.type
_entity_poly.pdbx_seq_one_letter_code
_entity_poly.pdbx_strand_id
1 'polypeptide(L)'
;MSNAENSMKETILAAISEVTGRPIPDGGVNDDASVYELGIDSMSLVELIFKLEAELEIDIPLAELNESIFESLAALVTYLESRKQAMAGADSLAPADAAK
;
A
#
# COMPACT_ATOMS: atom_id res chain seq x y z
N MET A 1 -10.06 -13.33 2.75
CA MET A 1 -9.05 -12.76 3.65
C MET A 1 -8.04 -13.84 3.99
N SER A 2 -7.04 -13.93 3.13
CA SER A 2 -5.82 -14.71 3.30
C SER A 2 -4.93 -14.04 4.35
N ASN A 3 -3.99 -14.77 4.95
CA ASN A 3 -3.09 -14.23 5.97
C ASN A 3 -2.22 -13.06 5.45
N ALA A 4 -1.94 -13.03 4.14
CA ALA A 4 -1.19 -11.96 3.48
C ALA A 4 -1.97 -10.62 3.44
N GLU A 5 -3.24 -10.66 3.03
CA GLU A 5 -4.11 -9.48 2.96
C GLU A 5 -4.23 -8.78 4.34
N ASN A 6 -4.33 -9.58 5.40
CA ASN A 6 -4.42 -9.06 6.77
C ASN A 6 -3.12 -8.36 7.20
N SER A 7 -1.96 -8.95 6.88
CA SER A 7 -0.65 -8.35 7.18
C SER A 7 -0.40 -7.06 6.37
N MET A 8 -0.88 -7.01 5.11
CA MET A 8 -0.81 -5.80 4.30
C MET A 8 -1.68 -4.68 4.89
N LYS A 9 -2.92 -5.00 5.27
CA LYS A 9 -3.83 -4.05 5.92
C LYS A 9 -3.21 -3.48 7.20
N GLU A 10 -2.63 -4.32 8.05
CA GLU A 10 -1.96 -3.89 9.29
C GLU A 10 -0.81 -2.92 9.00
N THR A 11 0.00 -3.20 7.98
CA THR A 11 1.10 -2.32 7.56
C THR A 11 0.59 -0.96 7.09
N ILE A 12 -0.47 -0.94 6.30
CA ILE A 12 -1.10 0.30 5.82
C ILE A 12 -1.66 1.12 6.99
N LEU A 13 -2.36 0.48 7.91
CA LEU A 13 -2.93 1.15 9.08
C LEU A 13 -1.83 1.72 10.00
N ALA A 14 -0.74 0.97 10.21
CA ALA A 14 0.42 1.48 10.95
C ALA A 14 1.03 2.72 10.26
N ALA A 15 1.22 2.66 8.93
CA ALA A 15 1.75 3.78 8.16
C ALA A 15 0.85 5.02 8.23
N ILE A 16 -0.48 4.86 8.10
CA ILE A 16 -1.45 5.95 8.25
C ILE A 16 -1.40 6.53 9.66
N SER A 17 -1.33 5.69 10.70
CA SER A 17 -1.25 6.17 12.08
C SER A 17 -0.03 7.03 12.32
N GLU A 18 1.12 6.61 11.79
CA GLU A 18 2.38 7.33 11.95
C GLU A 18 2.41 8.65 11.19
N VAL A 19 1.93 8.67 9.94
CA VAL A 19 1.89 9.89 9.12
C VAL A 19 0.89 10.91 9.69
N THR A 20 -0.29 10.45 10.10
CA THR A 20 -1.34 11.34 10.63
C THR A 20 -1.12 11.71 12.10
N GLY A 21 -0.26 10.98 12.81
CA GLY A 21 -0.09 11.08 14.27
C GLY A 21 -1.35 10.68 15.06
N ARG A 22 -2.31 9.98 14.43
CA ARG A 22 -3.57 9.55 15.04
C ARG A 22 -3.54 8.05 15.32
N PRO A 23 -3.96 7.59 16.50
CA PRO A 23 -4.04 6.16 16.77
C PRO A 23 -5.16 5.52 15.93
N ILE A 24 -4.92 4.28 15.52
CA ILE A 24 -5.96 3.43 14.90
C ILE A 24 -6.99 3.07 15.97
N PRO A 25 -8.30 3.15 15.68
CA PRO A 25 -9.34 2.76 16.62
C PRO A 25 -9.17 1.30 17.07
N ASP A 26 -9.37 1.04 18.37
CA ASP A 26 -9.28 -0.31 18.95
C ASP A 26 -10.27 -1.31 18.32
N GLY A 27 -11.36 -0.80 17.73
CA GLY A 27 -12.36 -1.59 16.99
C GLY A 27 -11.95 -1.93 15.54
N GLY A 28 -10.76 -1.52 15.12
CA GLY A 28 -10.30 -1.60 13.74
C GLY A 28 -10.89 -0.52 12.83
N VAL A 29 -10.46 -0.55 11.57
CA VAL A 29 -10.94 0.34 10.52
C VAL A 29 -11.77 -0.47 9.52
N ASN A 30 -12.89 0.12 9.10
CA ASN A 30 -13.73 -0.46 8.04
C ASN A 30 -12.96 -0.50 6.73
N ASP A 31 -13.02 -1.62 6.02
CA ASP A 31 -12.38 -1.81 4.73
C ASP A 31 -12.92 -0.86 3.65
N ASP A 32 -14.18 -0.46 3.79
CA ASP A 32 -14.84 0.50 2.91
C ASP A 32 -14.55 1.97 3.30
N ALA A 33 -13.85 2.23 4.41
CA ALA A 33 -13.53 3.59 4.82
C ALA A 33 -12.50 4.21 3.88
N SER A 34 -12.72 5.49 3.52
CA SER A 34 -11.77 6.20 2.68
C SER A 34 -10.50 6.55 3.45
N VAL A 35 -9.36 6.46 2.78
CA VAL A 35 -8.06 6.83 3.36
C VAL A 35 -8.04 8.30 3.81
N TYR A 36 -8.78 9.17 3.12
CA TYR A 36 -8.94 10.57 3.50
C TYR A 36 -9.72 10.75 4.81
N GLU A 37 -10.70 9.89 5.09
CA GLU A 37 -11.46 9.91 6.35
C GLU A 37 -10.60 9.50 7.55
N LEU A 38 -9.50 8.79 7.31
CA LEU A 38 -8.52 8.42 8.33
C LEU A 38 -7.55 9.56 8.67
N GLY A 39 -7.69 10.71 8.00
CA GLY A 39 -6.91 11.92 8.27
C GLY A 39 -5.74 12.14 7.32
N ILE A 40 -5.65 11.38 6.23
CA ILE A 40 -4.69 11.64 5.16
C ILE A 40 -5.17 12.81 4.30
N ASP A 41 -4.30 13.76 4.05
CA ASP A 41 -4.49 14.88 3.13
C ASP A 41 -3.51 14.78 1.94
N SER A 42 -3.59 15.71 0.99
CA SER A 42 -2.77 15.69 -0.23
C SER A 42 -1.26 15.73 0.02
N MET A 43 -0.80 16.34 1.11
CA MET A 43 0.62 16.41 1.48
C MET A 43 1.04 15.13 2.21
N SER A 44 0.24 14.73 3.21
CA SER A 44 0.43 13.48 3.96
C SER A 44 0.35 12.24 3.08
N LEU A 45 -0.39 12.29 1.96
CA LEU A 45 -0.49 11.20 1.01
C LEU A 45 0.88 10.84 0.42
N VAL A 46 1.68 11.83 0.05
CA VAL A 46 3.02 11.62 -0.49
C VAL A 46 3.93 10.95 0.55
N GLU A 47 3.84 11.40 1.81
CA GLU A 47 4.59 10.79 2.92
C GLU A 47 4.15 9.34 3.19
N LEU A 48 2.84 9.07 3.14
CA LEU A 48 2.28 7.73 3.26
C LEU A 48 2.84 6.81 2.16
N ILE A 49 2.86 7.28 0.91
CA ILE A 49 3.38 6.48 -0.21
C ILE A 49 4.85 6.16 -0.02
N PHE A 50 5.70 7.15 0.28
CA PHE A 50 7.13 6.89 0.54
C PHE A 50 7.36 5.90 1.69
N LYS A 51 6.54 5.98 2.73
CA LYS A 51 6.61 5.05 3.86
C LYS A 51 6.22 3.63 3.44
N LEU A 52 5.14 3.49 2.67
CA LEU A 52 4.69 2.19 2.17
C LEU A 52 5.70 1.56 1.22
N GLU A 53 6.34 2.35 0.35
CA GLU A 53 7.43 1.88 -0.51
C GLU A 53 8.58 1.30 0.32
N ALA A 54 9.00 2.01 1.37
CA ALA A 54 10.08 1.58 2.25
C ALA A 54 9.73 0.32 3.08
N GLU A 55 8.52 0.25 3.64
CA GLU A 55 8.08 -0.88 4.48
C GLU A 55 7.78 -2.14 3.66
N LEU A 56 7.26 -1.98 2.44
CA LEU A 56 6.87 -3.10 1.59
C LEU A 56 7.97 -3.49 0.58
N GLU A 57 9.06 -2.73 0.51
CA GLU A 57 10.14 -2.87 -0.48
C GLU A 57 9.60 -2.89 -1.92
N ILE A 58 8.66 -1.97 -2.21
CA ILE A 58 8.04 -1.81 -3.52
C ILE A 58 8.25 -0.40 -4.07
N ASP A 59 8.09 -0.24 -5.38
CA ASP A 59 8.08 1.04 -6.07
C ASP A 59 6.64 1.39 -6.45
N ILE A 60 6.13 2.54 -5.99
CA ILE A 60 4.77 3.04 -6.23
C ILE A 60 4.86 4.32 -7.08
N PRO A 61 4.73 4.22 -8.41
CA PRO A 61 4.83 5.37 -9.28
C PRO A 61 3.65 6.31 -9.03
N LEU A 62 3.95 7.53 -8.57
CA LEU A 62 2.95 8.57 -8.31
C LEU A 62 2.04 8.86 -9.52
N ALA A 63 2.51 8.59 -10.74
CA ALA A 63 1.74 8.73 -11.99
C ALA A 63 0.60 7.70 -12.14
N GLU A 64 0.68 6.56 -11.46
CA GLU A 64 -0.38 5.53 -11.45
C GLU A 64 -1.39 5.77 -10.32
N LEU A 65 -1.05 6.63 -9.35
CA LEU A 65 -1.93 6.95 -8.23
C LEU A 65 -3.13 7.77 -8.72
N ASN A 66 -4.31 7.33 -8.31
CA ASN A 66 -5.58 7.99 -8.62
C ASN A 66 -6.50 7.92 -7.41
N GLU A 67 -7.54 8.76 -7.41
CA GLU A 67 -8.46 8.90 -6.27
C GLU A 67 -9.12 7.57 -5.89
N SER A 68 -9.43 6.71 -6.86
CA SER A 68 -10.10 5.43 -6.61
C SER A 68 -9.26 4.41 -5.83
N ILE A 69 -7.94 4.55 -5.79
CA ILE A 69 -7.08 3.73 -4.92
C ILE A 69 -7.30 4.11 -3.44
N PHE A 70 -7.66 5.38 -3.18
CA PHE A 70 -7.81 5.94 -1.83
C PHE A 70 -9.28 6.07 -1.39
N GLU A 71 -10.22 5.74 -2.27
CA GLU A 71 -11.66 5.68 -1.97
C GLU A 71 -11.98 4.69 -0.86
N SER A 72 -11.21 3.60 -0.74
CA SER A 72 -11.37 2.64 0.35
C SER A 72 -10.04 1.99 0.75
N LEU A 73 -9.96 1.54 2.01
CA LEU A 73 -8.83 0.76 2.50
C LEU A 73 -8.67 -0.56 1.72
N ALA A 74 -9.77 -1.21 1.35
CA ALA A 74 -9.75 -2.41 0.51
C ALA A 74 -9.12 -2.17 -0.87
N ALA A 75 -9.44 -1.03 -1.51
CA ALA A 75 -8.87 -0.68 -2.81
C ALA A 75 -7.34 -0.47 -2.69
N LEU A 76 -6.90 0.21 -1.63
CA LEU A 76 -5.48 0.41 -1.37
C LEU A 76 -4.74 -0.91 -1.11
N VAL A 77 -5.30 -1.80 -0.28
CA VAL A 77 -4.74 -3.14 -0.03
C VAL A 77 -4.61 -3.92 -1.34
N THR A 78 -5.67 -3.94 -2.14
CA THR A 78 -5.69 -4.66 -3.43
C THR A 78 -4.63 -4.12 -4.39
N TYR A 79 -4.48 -2.80 -4.47
CA TYR A 79 -3.48 -2.15 -5.30
C TYR A 79 -2.06 -2.53 -4.88
N LEU A 80 -1.75 -2.44 -3.57
CA LEU A 80 -0.41 -2.74 -3.05
C LEU A 80 -0.06 -4.22 -3.16
N GLU A 81 -1.00 -5.13 -2.96
CA GLU A 81 -0.77 -6.56 -3.18
C GLU A 81 -0.48 -6.86 -4.64
N SER A 82 -1.26 -6.28 -5.57
CA SER A 82 -1.04 -6.42 -7.00
C SER A 82 0.34 -5.90 -7.41
N ARG A 83 0.75 -4.74 -6.87
CA ARG A 83 2.07 -4.15 -7.13
C ARG A 83 3.21 -5.03 -6.62
N LYS A 84 3.10 -5.54 -5.39
CA LYS A 84 4.07 -6.45 -4.79
C LYS A 84 4.22 -7.74 -5.62
N GLN A 85 3.10 -8.29 -6.09
CA GLN A 85 3.10 -9.48 -6.96
C GLN A 85 3.73 -9.19 -8.34
N ALA A 86 3.43 -8.04 -8.95
CA ALA A 86 4.02 -7.64 -10.21
C ALA A 86 5.54 -7.50 -10.12
N MET A 87 6.07 -6.94 -9.02
CA MET A 87 7.50 -6.83 -8.78
C MET A 87 8.17 -8.19 -8.50
N ALA A 88 7.55 -9.04 -7.70
CA ALA A 88 8.04 -10.41 -7.46
C ALA A 88 8.10 -11.25 -8.75
N GLY A 89 7.13 -11.05 -9.66
CA GLY A 89 7.11 -11.67 -10.98
C GLY A 89 8.18 -11.12 -11.94
N ALA A 90 8.48 -9.82 -11.86
CA ALA A 90 9.49 -9.17 -12.70
C ALA A 90 10.91 -9.63 -12.36
N ASP A 91 11.21 -9.83 -11.07
CA ASP A 91 12.52 -10.31 -10.60
C ASP A 91 12.80 -11.77 -11.01
N SER A 92 11.73 -12.54 -11.27
CA SER A 92 11.81 -13.94 -11.70
C SER A 92 12.11 -14.12 -13.19
N LEU A 93 12.12 -13.05 -14.00
CA LEU A 93 12.29 -13.09 -15.46
C LEU A 93 13.66 -12.55 -15.96
N ALA A 94 14.65 -12.38 -15.07
CA ALA A 94 16.01 -12.09 -15.50
C ALA A 94 16.56 -13.24 -16.39
N PRO A 95 17.08 -12.93 -17.60
CA PRO A 95 17.25 -13.94 -18.64
C PRO A 95 18.46 -14.84 -18.35
N ALA A 96 18.20 -16.15 -18.33
CA ALA A 96 19.20 -17.21 -18.39
C ALA A 96 19.85 -17.36 -19.79
N ASP A 97 19.99 -16.28 -20.55
CA ASP A 97 20.50 -16.29 -21.93
C ASP A 97 21.87 -15.60 -22.01
N ALA A 98 22.89 -16.30 -21.49
CA ALA A 98 24.29 -15.97 -21.72
C ALA A 98 25.14 -17.26 -21.76
N ALA A 99 24.85 -18.15 -22.72
CA ALA A 99 25.79 -19.18 -23.14
C ALA A 99 25.53 -19.50 -24.62
N LYS A 100 26.25 -18.80 -25.50
CA LYS A 100 26.48 -19.22 -26.88
C LYS A 100 27.93 -19.62 -27.06
#